data_AF-X1SRN2-F1
#
_entry.id   AF-X1SRN2-F1
#
_cell.length_a   1.000
_cell.length_b   1.000
_cell.length_c   1.000
_cell.angle_alpha   90.00
_cell.angle_beta   90.00
_cell.angle_gamma   90.00
#
_symmetry.space_group_name_H-M   'P 1'
#
loop_
_entity.id
_entity.type
_entity.pdbx_description
1 polymer ?
#
loop_
_entity_poly.entity_id
_entity_poly.type
_entity_poly.pdbx_seq_one_letter_code
_entity_poly.pdbx_strand_id
1 'polypeptide(L)' 'MKIKCPLCGLENEEGSKFCKNCNEPLFKQGYSEDNPYIKKRENKDQPFE' A
#
# COMPACT_ATOMS: atom_id res chain seq x y z
N MET A 1 -4.83 -19.46 1.26
CA MET A 1 -6.00 -18.61 1.60
C MET A 1 -5.94 -17.36 0.69
N LYS A 2 -6.95 -16.49 0.70
CA LYS A 2 -7.04 -15.33 -0.23
C LYS A 2 -7.47 -14.07 0.53
N ILE A 3 -7.01 -12.91 0.09
CA ILE A 3 -7.28 -11.62 0.74
C ILE A 3 -8.09 -10.71 -0.19
N LYS A 4 -9.18 -10.14 0.31
CA LYS A 4 -9.94 -9.15 -0.44
C LYS A 4 -9.34 -7.77 -0.27
N CYS A 5 -9.19 -7.07 -1.38
CA CYS A 5 -8.74 -5.68 -1.37
C CYS A 5 -9.77 -4.82 -0.64
N PRO A 6 -9.36 -4.04 0.38
CA PRO A 6 -10.27 -3.18 1.13
C PRO A 6 -10.79 -2.01 0.30
N LEU A 7 -10.08 -1.63 -0.78
CA LEU A 7 -10.45 -0.50 -1.62
C LEU A 7 -11.41 -0.89 -2.75
N CYS A 8 -11.10 -1.94 -3.49
CA CYS A 8 -11.88 -2.33 -4.68
C CYS A 8 -12.59 -3.69 -4.57
N GLY A 9 -12.42 -4.43 -3.48
CA GLY A 9 -13.07 -5.72 -3.25
C GLY A 9 -12.49 -6.90 -4.01
N LEU A 10 -11.49 -6.71 -4.89
CA LEU A 10 -10.87 -7.80 -5.63
C LEU A 10 -10.24 -8.83 -4.68
N GLU A 11 -10.48 -10.11 -4.96
CA GLU A 11 -9.83 -11.22 -4.27
C GLU A 11 -8.41 -11.44 -4.83
N ASN A 12 -7.40 -11.21 -3.98
CA ASN A 12 -5.99 -11.36 -4.28
C ASN A 12 -5.41 -12.59 -3.55
N GLU A 13 -4.27 -13.08 -4.04
CA GLU A 13 -3.53 -14.16 -3.39
C GLU A 13 -2.90 -13.66 -2.09
N GLU A 14 -2.81 -14.51 -1.07
CA GLU A 14 -2.31 -14.14 0.26
C GLU A 14 -0.90 -13.57 0.31
N GLY A 15 -0.04 -13.88 -0.67
CA GLY A 15 1.30 -13.30 -0.77
C GLY A 15 1.36 -11.94 -1.46
N SER A 16 0.22 -11.44 -1.96
CA SER A 16 0.16 -10.18 -2.71
C SER A 16 0.37 -9.00 -1.76
N LYS A 17 1.41 -8.20 -2.00
CA LYS A 17 1.66 -6.97 -1.23
C LYS A 17 0.70 -5.84 -1.63
N PHE A 18 0.31 -5.80 -2.90
CA PHE A 18 -0.56 -4.79 -3.49
C PHE A 18 -1.69 -5.47 -4.29
N CYS A 19 -2.81 -4.78 -4.43
CA CYS A 19 -3.95 -5.26 -5.22
C CYS A 19 -3.61 -5.28 -6.71
N LYS A 20 -3.86 -6.41 -7.39
CA LYS A 20 -3.58 -6.55 -8.84
C LYS A 20 -4.44 -5.65 -9.74
N ASN A 21 -5.55 -5.11 -9.22
CA ASN A 21 -6.45 -4.24 -9.98
C ASN A 21 -6.23 -2.74 -9.68
N CYS A 22 -6.16 -2.36 -8.40
CA CYS A 22 -6.09 -0.94 -8.02
C CYS A 22 -4.74 -0.52 -7.40
N ASN A 23 -3.78 -1.43 -7.28
CA ASN A 23 -2.47 -1.20 -6.66
C ASN A 23 -2.47 -0.75 -5.19
N GLU A 24 -3.62 -0.78 -4.50
CA GLU A 24 -3.70 -0.49 -3.07
C GLU A 24 -2.89 -1.52 -2.26
N PRO A 25 -2.06 -1.10 -1.28
CA PRO A 25 -1.40 -2.02 -0.36
C PRO A 25 -2.42 -2.85 0.42
N LEU A 26 -2.28 -4.18 0.34
CA LEU A 26 -3.18 -5.12 1.02
C LEU A 26 -2.83 -5.30 2.50
N PHE A 27 -1.62 -4.88 2.88
CA PHE A 27 -1.13 -4.90 4.25
C PHE A 27 -0.48 -3.55 4.56
N LYS A 28 -0.80 -2.97 5.72
CA LYS A 28 -0.05 -1.83 6.26
C LYS A 28 1.35 -2.34 6.58
N GLN A 29 2.34 -1.97 5.76
CA GLN A 29 3.73 -2.27 6.06
C GLN A 29 4.07 -1.55 7.36
N GLY A 30 4.38 -2.32 8.40
CA GLY A 30 4.88 -1.80 9.68
C GLY A 30 6.31 -1.30 9.56
N TYR A 31 6.59 -0.39 8.61
CA TYR A 31 7.71 0.51 8.81
C TYR A 31 7.32 1.37 10.01
N SER A 32 7.95 1.08 11.15
CA SER A 32 7.80 1.90 12.36
C SER A 32 7.99 3.36 11.99
N GLU A 33 7.07 4.21 12.41
CA GLU A 33 7.16 5.67 12.20
C GLU A 33 8.46 6.25 12.80
N ASP A 34 9.14 5.47 13.64
CA ASP A 34 10.42 5.75 14.27
C ASP A 34 11.67 5.33 13.47
N ASN A 35 11.55 4.79 12.25
CA ASN A 35 12.75 4.47 11.47
C ASN A 35 13.44 5.78 11.00
N PRO A 36 14.64 6.12 11.50
CA PRO A 36 15.31 7.40 11.23
C PRO A 36 15.71 7.59 9.75
N TYR A 37 15.60 6.54 8.92
CA TYR A 37 15.85 6.60 7.47
C TYR A 37 14.59 6.75 6.62
N ILE A 38 13.39 6.69 7.21
CA ILE A 38 12.15 6.98 6.48
C ILE A 38 12.01 8.50 6.37
N LYS A 39 12.51 9.08 5.28
CA LYS A 39 12.08 10.42 4.87
C LYS A 39 10.56 10.34 4.66
N LYS A 40 9.78 10.93 5.58
CA LYS A 40 8.33 11.08 5.45
C LYS A 40 8.07 11.58 4.03
N ARG A 41 7.52 10.73 3.16
CA ARG A 41 6.94 11.22 1.91
C ARG A 41 5.72 12.01 2.37
N GLU A 42 5.90 13.31 2.57
CA GLU A 42 4.79 14.23 2.65
C GLU A 42 3.94 13.96 1.41
N ASN A 43 2.67 13.67 1.65
CA ASN A 43 1.64 13.56 0.64
C ASN A 43 1.48 14.97 0.03
N LYS A 44 2.46 15.37 -0.78
CA LYS A 44 2.33 16.46 -1.71
C LYS A 44 1.82 15.79 -2.96
N ASP A 45 0.54 15.96 -3.23
CA ASP A 45 0.05 16.03 -4.60
C ASP A 45 1.13 16.79 -5.40
N GLN A 46 1.98 16.06 -6.11
CA GLN A 46 2.95 16.63 -7.03
C GLN A 46 2.24 16.62 -8.37
N PRO A 47 1.69 17.75 -8.85
CA PRO A 47 1.43 17.89 -10.27
C PRO A 47 2.77 17.63 -10.96
N PHE A 48 2.79 16.58 -11.78
CA PHE A 48 3.84 16.41 -12.76
C PHE A 48 3.55 17.45 -13.85
N GLU A 49 4.25 18.59 -13.78
CA GLU A 49 4.48 19.47 -14.93
C GLU A 49 5.60 18.89 -15.78
#